data_AF-A0A2A2KF61-F1
#
_entry.id   AF-A0A2A2KF61-F1
#
_cell.length_a   1.000
_cell.length_b   1.000
_cell.length_c   1.000
_cell.angle_alpha   90.00
_cell.angle_beta   90.00
_cell.angle_gamma   90.00
#
_symmetry.space_group_name_H-M   'P 1'
#
loop_
_entity.id
_entity.type
_entity.pdbx_description
1 polymer ?
#
loop_
_entity_poly.entity_id
_entity_poly.type
_entity_poly.pdbx_seq_one_letter_code
_entity_poly.pdbx_strand_id
1 'polypeptide(L)'
;MSIEWICKHHGDLAKEQLYAILQLRTEVFVVEQRCAYQEGLECAAHCWAGTPVYLSAQAHLQGYYNRHGFEVVGEEYLEDDIPHIGMRKG
;
A
#
# COMPACT_ATOMS: atom_id res chain seq x y z
N MET A 1 -0.05 31.34 -6.15
CA MET A 1 1.11 30.52 -6.57
C MET A 1 0.90 30.10 -8.00
N SER A 2 1.90 30.26 -8.85
CA SER A 2 1.91 29.74 -10.22
C SER A 2 2.54 28.35 -10.23
N ILE A 3 1.88 27.40 -10.87
CA ILE A 3 2.44 26.05 -11.10
C ILE A 3 3.12 26.06 -12.47
N GLU A 4 4.38 25.64 -12.51
CA GLU A 4 5.11 25.39 -13.75
C GLU A 4 5.09 23.89 -14.04
N TRP A 5 4.61 23.52 -15.23
CA TRP A 5 4.51 22.12 -15.66
C TRP A 5 5.73 21.76 -16.50
N ILE A 6 6.40 20.67 -16.13
CA ILE A 6 7.56 20.15 -16.83
C ILE A 6 7.26 18.72 -17.27
N CYS A 7 7.42 18.43 -18.57
CA CYS A 7 7.28 17.09 -19.14
C CYS A 7 8.65 16.63 -19.67
N LYS A 8 9.11 15.45 -19.25
CA LYS A 8 10.40 14.87 -19.65
C LYS A 8 10.21 13.44 -20.14
N HIS A 9 11.01 13.02 -21.13
CA HIS A 9 11.12 11.61 -21.46
C HIS A 9 11.90 10.87 -20.36
N HIS A 10 11.65 9.57 -20.17
CA HIS A 10 12.28 8.81 -19.08
C HIS A 10 13.82 8.80 -19.16
N GLY A 11 14.39 8.87 -20.36
CA GLY A 11 15.84 8.99 -20.59
C GLY A 11 16.45 10.34 -20.15
N ASP A 12 15.62 11.36 -19.94
CA ASP A 12 16.05 12.71 -19.52
C ASP A 12 15.89 12.93 -18.01
N LEU A 13 15.45 11.90 -17.27
CA LEU A 13 15.35 11.92 -15.81
C LEU A 13 16.68 11.46 -15.21
N ALA A 14 17.20 12.22 -14.24
CA ALA A 14 18.24 11.70 -13.37
C ALA A 14 17.70 10.52 -12.57
N LYS A 15 18.58 9.58 -12.20
CA LYS A 15 18.21 8.36 -11.47
C LYS A 15 17.41 8.67 -10.21
N GLU A 16 17.84 9.70 -9.48
CA GLU A 16 17.21 10.16 -8.23
C GLU A 16 15.81 10.71 -8.48
N GLN A 17 15.60 11.42 -9.59
CA GLN A 17 14.29 11.96 -9.97
C GLN A 17 13.33 10.83 -10.37
N LEU A 18 13.83 9.84 -11.11
CA LEU A 18 13.04 8.66 -11.48
C LEU A 18 12.61 7.89 -10.24
N TYR A 19 13.52 7.60 -9.31
CA TYR A 19 13.18 6.90 -8.07
C TYR A 19 12.23 7.71 -7.19
N ALA A 20 12.40 9.03 -7.07
CA ALA A 20 11.48 9.88 -6.33
C ALA A 20 10.06 9.87 -6.94
N ILE A 21 9.95 9.92 -8.27
CA ILE A 21 8.65 9.82 -8.97
C ILE A 21 8.03 8.43 -8.76
N LEU A 22 8.81 7.35 -8.87
CA LEU A 22 8.31 5.99 -8.67
C LEU A 22 7.86 5.76 -7.21
N GLN A 23 8.61 6.27 -6.24
CA GLN A 23 8.25 6.22 -4.83
C GLN A 23 6.95 7.00 -4.56
N LEU A 24 6.85 8.26 -5.02
CA LEU A 24 5.63 9.05 -4.91
C LEU A 24 4.46 8.37 -5.61
N ARG A 25 4.68 7.74 -6.77
CA ARG A 25 3.64 6.97 -7.45
C ARG A 25 3.20 5.78 -6.62
N THR A 26 4.10 5.05 -5.96
CA THR A 26 3.74 3.94 -5.06
C THR A 26 2.92 4.44 -3.86
N GLU A 27 3.34 5.53 -3.23
CA GLU A 27 2.66 6.14 -2.08
C GLU A 27 1.27 6.67 -2.45
N VAL A 28 1.16 7.32 -3.62
CA VAL A 28 -0.08 7.89 -4.13
C VAL A 28 -1.00 6.81 -4.70
N PHE A 29 -0.48 5.74 -5.31
CA PHE A 29 -1.28 4.69 -5.96
C PHE A 29 -2.21 3.94 -4.98
N VAL A 30 -1.75 3.73 -3.74
CA VAL A 30 -2.57 3.10 -2.67
C VAL A 30 -3.71 4.02 -2.22
N VAL A 31 -3.49 5.34 -2.24
CA VAL A 31 -4.44 6.35 -1.75
C VAL A 31 -5.41 6.82 -2.85
N GLU A 32 -4.91 7.08 -4.06
CA GLU A 32 -5.68 7.73 -5.13
C GLU A 32 -6.49 6.77 -6.00
N GLN A 33 -6.08 5.50 -6.15
CA GLN A 33 -6.90 4.53 -6.89
C GLN A 33 -8.17 4.10 -6.12
N ARG A 34 -8.36 4.54 -4.87
CA ARG A 34 -9.43 4.05 -3.97
C ARG A 34 -9.50 2.51 -3.94
N CYS A 35 -8.37 1.84 -4.19
CA CYS A 35 -8.29 0.39 -4.14
C CYS A 35 -8.05 -0.04 -2.70
N ALA A 36 -9.05 0.20 -1.86
CA ALA A 36 -9.26 -0.68 -0.74
C ALA A 36 -9.77 -1.99 -1.33
N TYR A 37 -9.18 -3.10 -0.93
CA TYR A 37 -9.60 -4.48 -1.16
C TYR A 37 -11.07 -4.76 -0.73
N GLN A 38 -11.99 -3.79 -0.65
CA GLN A 38 -13.33 -3.97 -0.08
C GLN A 38 -14.15 -5.00 -0.85
N GLU A 39 -14.24 -4.91 -2.18
CA GLU A 39 -14.94 -5.94 -2.98
C GLU A 39 -14.27 -7.32 -2.83
N GLY A 40 -12.95 -7.36 -2.74
CA GLY A 40 -12.19 -8.60 -2.50
C GLY A 40 -12.42 -9.19 -1.11
N LEU A 41 -12.51 -8.35 -0.08
CA LEU A 41 -12.79 -8.73 1.30
C LEU A 41 -14.24 -9.16 1.48
N GLU A 42 -15.18 -8.50 0.81
CA GLU A 42 -16.60 -8.87 0.77
C GLU A 42 -16.79 -10.22 0.07
N CYS A 43 -16.15 -10.40 -1.09
CA CYS A 43 -16.13 -11.68 -1.80
C CYS A 43 -15.48 -12.77 -0.95
N ALA A 44 -14.35 -12.49 -0.30
CA ALA A 44 -13.69 -13.45 0.58
C ALA A 44 -14.57 -13.82 1.79
N ALA A 45 -15.23 -12.84 2.41
CA ALA A 45 -16.17 -13.09 3.49
C ALA A 45 -17.39 -13.91 3.03
N HIS A 46 -17.85 -13.70 1.79
CA HIS A 46 -18.96 -14.46 1.22
C HIS A 46 -18.56 -15.90 0.86
N CYS A 47 -17.43 -16.09 0.18
CA CYS A 47 -16.95 -17.40 -0.29
C CYS A 47 -16.35 -18.24 0.84
N TRP A 48 -15.74 -17.61 1.85
CA TRP A 48 -15.03 -18.25 2.95
C TRP A 48 -15.47 -17.70 4.31
N ALA A 49 -16.78 -17.71 4.56
CA ALA A 49 -17.35 -17.24 5.83
C ALA A 49 -16.65 -17.90 7.05
N GLY A 50 -16.22 -17.06 7.99
CA GLY A 50 -15.51 -17.49 9.20
C GLY A 50 -14.02 -17.79 9.02
N THR A 51 -13.48 -17.61 7.81
CA THR A 51 -12.03 -17.73 7.58
C THR A 51 -11.35 -16.38 7.81
N PRO A 52 -10.37 -16.29 8.73
CA PRO A 52 -9.65 -15.06 8.97
C PRO A 52 -8.83 -14.65 7.74
N VAL A 53 -8.81 -13.36 7.44
CA VAL A 53 -7.99 -12.79 6.37
C VAL A 53 -6.64 -12.41 6.94
N TYR A 54 -5.56 -12.83 6.29
CA TYR A 54 -4.19 -12.43 6.62
C TYR A 54 -3.56 -11.69 5.44
N LEU A 55 -2.76 -10.68 5.74
CA LEU A 55 -1.99 -9.95 4.75
C LEU A 55 -0.64 -9.49 5.30
N SER A 56 0.36 -9.39 4.41
CA SER A 56 1.58 -8.60 4.62
C SER A 56 1.27 -7.16 4.23
N ALA A 57 1.43 -6.21 5.15
CA ALA A 57 1.27 -4.78 4.86
C ALA A 57 2.58 -4.04 5.10
N GLN A 58 2.84 -2.98 4.35
CA GLN A 58 3.92 -2.05 4.70
C GLN A 58 3.64 -1.47 6.10
N ALA A 59 4.65 -1.46 6.98
CA ALA A 59 4.47 -1.14 8.39
C ALA A 59 3.86 0.25 8.62
N HIS A 60 4.24 1.24 7.80
CA HIS A 60 3.70 2.60 7.88
C HIS A 60 2.19 2.71 7.56
N LEU A 61 1.59 1.68 6.93
CA LEU A 61 0.16 1.61 6.62
C LEU A 61 -0.66 0.89 7.71
N GLN A 62 -0.04 0.44 8.81
CA GLN A 62 -0.75 -0.21 9.92
C GLN A 62 -1.99 0.59 10.36
N GLY A 63 -1.86 1.90 10.54
CA GLY A 63 -2.96 2.76 10.95
C GLY A 63 -4.13 2.82 9.96
N TYR A 64 -3.86 2.63 8.65
CA TYR A 64 -4.90 2.50 7.63
C TYR A 64 -5.68 1.19 7.81
N TYR A 65 -4.98 0.06 7.87
CA TYR A 65 -5.60 -1.26 7.99
C TYR A 65 -6.31 -1.48 9.34
N ASN A 66 -5.81 -0.90 10.42
CA ASN A 66 -6.49 -0.91 11.73
C ASN A 66 -7.90 -0.32 11.64
N ARG A 67 -8.11 0.76 10.88
CA ARG A 67 -9.44 1.36 10.69
C ARG A 67 -10.40 0.45 9.91
N HIS A 68 -9.88 -0.55 9.21
CA HIS A 68 -10.65 -1.55 8.47
C HIS A 68 -10.82 -2.88 9.23
N GLY A 69 -10.42 -2.92 10.51
CA GLY A 69 -10.60 -4.07 11.40
C GLY A 69 -9.50 -5.12 11.31
N PHE A 70 -8.34 -4.76 10.75
CA PHE A 70 -7.14 -5.61 10.86
C PHE A 70 -6.38 -5.30 12.14
N GLU A 71 -5.72 -6.32 12.68
CA GLU A 71 -4.86 -6.26 13.86
C GLU A 71 -3.46 -6.74 13.47
N VAL A 72 -2.44 -6.18 14.11
CA VAL A 72 -1.05 -6.62 13.90
C VAL A 72 -0.87 -8.05 14.41
N VAL A 73 -0.18 -8.87 13.61
CA VAL A 73 0.24 -10.21 13.99
C VAL A 73 1.73 -10.40 13.67
N GLY A 74 2.51 -10.64 14.72
CA GLY A 74 3.96 -10.84 14.61
C GLY A 74 4.76 -9.55 14.72
N GLU A 75 6.01 -9.63 14.28
CA GLU A 75 7.00 -8.55 14.33
C GLU A 75 7.18 -7.90 12.95
N GLU A 76 7.70 -6.67 12.93
CA GLU A 76 8.10 -6.00 11.70
C GLU A 76 9.28 -6.74 11.04
N TYR A 77 9.26 -6.85 9.72
CA TYR A 77 10.32 -7.45 8.92
C TYR A 77 10.58 -6.65 7.65
N LEU A 78 11.76 -6.84 7.04
CA LEU A 78 12.08 -6.23 5.76
C LEU A 78 11.69 -7.16 4.61
N GLU A 79 10.96 -6.61 3.64
CA GLU A 79 10.68 -7.22 2.34
C GLU A 79 11.10 -6.19 1.29
N ASP A 80 12.12 -6.53 0.48
CA ASP A 80 12.76 -5.63 -0.48
C ASP A 80 13.20 -4.27 0.11
N ASP A 81 13.85 -4.31 1.28
CA ASP A 81 14.29 -3.12 2.05
C ASP A 81 13.14 -2.18 2.49
N ILE A 82 11.88 -2.63 2.39
CA ILE A 82 10.70 -1.92 2.86
C ILE A 82 10.20 -2.58 4.14
N PRO A 83 10.00 -1.82 5.23
CA PRO A 83 9.38 -2.34 6.45
C PRO A 83 7.96 -2.84 6.21
N HIS A 84 7.71 -4.10 6.55
CA HIS A 84 6.44 -4.80 6.46
C HIS A 84 6.06 -5.41 7.82
N ILE A 85 4.76 -5.62 8.01
CA ILE A 85 4.19 -6.20 9.22
C ILE A 85 3.02 -7.11 8.84
N GLY A 86 2.91 -8.25 9.51
CA GLY A 86 1.77 -9.14 9.36
C GLY A 86 0.51 -8.51 9.96
N MET A 87 -0.62 -8.62 9.26
CA MET A 87 -1.92 -8.17 9.76
C MET A 87 -3.00 -9.22 9.54
N ARG A 88 -3.97 -9.28 10.46
CA ARG A 88 -5.06 -10.26 10.46
C ARG A 88 -6.41 -9.59 10.75
N LYS A 89 -7.46 -10.02 10.06
CA LYS A 89 -8.86 -9.70 10.37
C LYS A 89 -9.66 -10.97 10.62
N GLY A 90 -10.37 -11.02 11.75
CA GLY A 90 -11.18 -12.17 12.21
C GLY A 90 -12.66 -12.02 11.91
#